data_AF-A0A9E1XFS2-F1
#
_entry.id   AF-A0A9E1XFS2-F1
#
_cell.length_a   1.000
_cell.length_b   1.000
_cell.length_c   1.000
_cell.angle_alpha   90.00
_cell.angle_beta   90.00
_cell.angle_gamma   90.00
#
_symmetry.space_group_name_H-M   'P 1'
#
loop_
_entity.id
_entity.type
_entity.pdbx_description
1 polymer ?
#
loop_
_entity_poly.entity_id
_entity_poly.type
_entity_poly.pdbx_seq_one_letter_code
_entity_poly.pdbx_strand_id
1 'polypeptide(L)'
;MVATGRSDYPNQINNVLCYPVLLKGSFSCLASTINEDMKLAVAKVTAASVPGEFFQVDYIIPTIFDSSVTKNVARSDTAIASGVDRRKIIVEMNQDSSSE
;
A
#
# COMPACT_ATOMS: atom_id res chain seq x y z
N MET A 1 -2.17 3.61 26.13
CA MET A 1 -1.67 3.06 24.85
C MET A 1 -0.46 3.86 24.42
N VAL A 2 0.63 3.18 24.07
CA VAL A 2 1.90 3.79 23.63
C VAL A 2 2.36 3.06 22.38
N ALA A 3 2.86 3.80 21.39
CA ALA A 3 3.43 3.26 20.17
C ALA A 3 4.75 3.97 19.87
N THR A 4 5.74 3.23 19.38
CA THR A 4 7.09 3.77 19.14
C THR A 4 7.66 3.22 17.83
N GLY A 5 8.74 3.81 17.31
CA GLY A 5 9.47 3.22 16.17
C GLY A 5 10.39 2.06 16.55
N ARG A 6 10.57 1.80 17.86
CA ARG A 6 11.54 0.81 18.33
C ARG A 6 10.93 -0.60 18.36
N SER A 7 11.72 -1.59 17.99
CA SER A 7 11.29 -3.00 17.93
C SER A 7 11.24 -3.69 19.30
N ASP A 8 11.79 -3.08 20.34
CA ASP A 8 11.81 -3.60 21.72
C ASP A 8 10.55 -3.24 22.53
N TYR A 9 9.61 -2.49 21.94
CA TYR A 9 8.34 -2.11 22.56
C TYR A 9 7.14 -2.64 21.76
N PRO A 10 5.98 -2.88 22.40
CA PRO A 10 4.74 -3.15 21.69
C PRO A 10 4.36 -1.98 20.78
N ASN A 11 3.51 -2.27 19.79
CA ASN A 11 3.01 -1.28 18.82
C ASN A 11 4.13 -0.56 18.03
N GLN A 12 4.98 -1.33 17.35
CA GLN A 12 6.04 -0.77 16.52
C GLN A 12 5.46 -0.10 15.27
N ILE A 13 5.59 1.23 15.17
CA ILE A 13 5.26 1.99 13.97
C ILE A 13 6.43 1.91 13.00
N ASN A 14 6.26 1.12 11.93
CA ASN A 14 7.31 0.89 10.95
C ASN A 14 6.81 1.01 9.52
N ASN A 15 7.60 1.73 8.72
CA ASN A 15 7.43 1.99 7.30
C ASN A 15 7.40 0.70 6.46
N VAL A 16 8.04 -0.37 6.94
CA VAL A 16 8.01 -1.71 6.32
C VAL A 16 6.59 -2.22 6.11
N LEU A 17 5.63 -1.80 6.94
CA LEU A 17 4.22 -2.17 6.80
C LEU A 17 3.53 -1.51 5.59
N CYS A 18 4.10 -0.42 5.06
CA CYS A 18 3.45 0.40 4.04
C CYS A 18 4.23 0.46 2.72
N TYR A 19 5.57 0.58 2.76
CA TYR A 19 6.38 0.79 1.55
C TYR A 19 6.27 -0.33 0.50
N PRO A 20 6.44 -1.62 0.85
CA PRO A 20 6.40 -2.70 -0.14
C PRO A 20 5.08 -2.73 -0.89
N VAL A 21 4.00 -2.53 -0.14
CA VAL A 21 2.62 -2.44 -0.61
C VAL A 21 2.40 -1.23 -1.54
N LEU A 22 2.80 -0.05 -1.09
CA LEU A 22 2.58 1.21 -1.81
C LEU A 22 3.35 1.23 -3.13
N LEU A 23 4.61 0.75 -3.10
CA LEU A 23 5.44 0.63 -4.29
C LEU A 23 4.92 -0.45 -5.25
N LYS A 24 4.51 -1.62 -4.75
CA LYS A 24 3.90 -2.66 -5.57
C LYS A 24 2.67 -2.14 -6.31
N GLY A 25 1.75 -1.47 -5.61
CA GLY A 25 0.57 -0.84 -6.22
C GLY A 25 0.95 0.19 -7.28
N SER A 26 1.90 1.08 -6.95
CA SER A 26 2.37 2.15 -7.86
C SER A 26 3.02 1.59 -9.13
N PHE A 27 3.87 0.57 -9.00
CA PHE A 27 4.54 -0.06 -10.14
C PHE A 27 3.58 -0.89 -10.97
N SER A 28 2.60 -1.55 -10.35
CA SER A 28 1.57 -2.27 -11.09
C SER A 28 0.74 -1.37 -12.01
N CYS A 29 0.59 -0.06 -11.74
CA CYS A 29 -0.14 0.92 -12.57
C CYS A 29 0.77 1.95 -13.27
N LEU A 30 2.09 1.80 -13.14
CA LEU A 30 3.07 2.76 -13.64
C LEU A 30 2.75 4.20 -13.22
N ALA A 31 2.27 4.35 -11.98
CA ALA A 31 1.85 5.64 -11.45
C ALA A 31 2.95 6.70 -11.67
N SER A 32 2.55 7.89 -12.11
CA SER A 32 3.47 9.02 -12.25
C SER A 32 3.94 9.57 -10.90
N THR A 33 3.08 9.47 -9.89
CA THR A 33 3.33 9.96 -8.53
C THR A 33 2.55 9.13 -7.51
N ILE A 34 3.01 9.17 -6.26
CA ILE A 34 2.31 8.60 -5.11
C ILE A 34 1.54 9.72 -4.41
N ASN A 35 0.22 9.73 -4.54
CA ASN A 35 -0.65 10.77 -3.97
C ASN A 35 -1.21 10.40 -2.58
N GLU A 36 -1.93 11.35 -1.99
CA GLU A 36 -2.53 11.18 -0.65
C GLU A 36 -3.61 10.10 -0.62
N ASP A 37 -4.39 9.93 -1.69
CA ASP A 37 -5.43 8.90 -1.76
C ASP A 37 -4.82 7.49 -1.70
N MET A 38 -3.69 7.28 -2.38
CA MET A 38 -2.93 6.03 -2.32
C MET A 38 -2.40 5.78 -0.89
N LYS A 39 -1.84 6.81 -0.23
CA LYS A 39 -1.36 6.70 1.16
C LYS A 39 -2.49 6.37 2.12
N LEU A 40 -3.63 7.05 2.00
CA LEU A 40 -4.81 6.84 2.83
C LEU A 40 -5.39 5.43 2.63
N ALA A 41 -5.41 4.94 1.39
CA ALA A 41 -5.88 3.60 1.09
C ALA A 41 -4.98 2.53 1.71
N VAL A 42 -3.65 2.70 1.64
CA VAL A 42 -2.71 1.81 2.34
C VAL A 42 -2.93 1.87 3.84
N ALA A 43 -3.02 3.05 4.44
CA ALA A 43 -3.24 3.21 5.88
C ALA A 43 -4.53 2.51 6.35
N LYS A 44 -5.63 2.64 5.59
CA LYS A 44 -6.90 1.97 5.89
C LYS A 44 -6.79 0.45 5.86
N VAL A 45 -6.08 -0.11 4.89
CA VAL A 45 -5.94 -1.58 4.84
C VAL A 45 -4.97 -2.08 5.89
N THR A 46 -3.88 -1.35 6.18
CA THR A 46 -2.98 -1.70 7.28
C THR A 46 -3.72 -1.67 8.61
N ALA A 47 -4.60 -0.70 8.86
CA ALA A 47 -5.44 -0.69 10.05
C ALA A 47 -6.42 -1.88 10.08
N ALA A 48 -7.04 -2.21 8.95
CA ALA A 48 -7.96 -3.34 8.84
C ALA A 48 -7.27 -4.72 8.94
N SER A 49 -5.94 -4.79 8.87
CA SER A 49 -5.20 -6.04 9.04
C SER A 49 -5.20 -6.55 10.47
N VAL A 50 -5.47 -5.69 11.45
CA VAL A 50 -5.67 -6.06 12.86
C VAL A 50 -7.16 -6.37 13.04
N PRO A 51 -7.57 -7.63 13.26
CA PRO A 51 -8.97 -7.94 13.48
C PRO A 51 -9.40 -7.33 14.83
N GLY A 52 -10.60 -6.74 14.86
CA GLY A 52 -11.11 -6.05 16.06
C GLY A 52 -11.19 -6.94 17.29
N GLU A 53 -11.31 -8.26 17.11
CA GLU A 53 -11.32 -9.29 18.15
C GLU A 53 -9.99 -9.41 18.90
N PHE A 54 -8.88 -9.07 18.23
CA PHE A 54 -7.54 -9.11 18.81
C PHE A 54 -7.05 -7.73 19.25
N PHE A 55 -7.90 -6.69 19.16
CA PHE A 55 -7.50 -5.33 19.50
C PHE A 55 -7.22 -5.20 21.00
N GLN A 56 -5.98 -4.91 21.34
CA GLN A 56 -5.52 -4.79 22.73
C GLN A 56 -4.65 -3.55 22.88
N VAL A 57 -4.45 -3.10 24.13
CA VAL A 57 -3.63 -1.90 24.43
C VAL A 57 -2.20 -2.03 23.88
N ASP A 58 -1.68 -3.25 23.82
CA ASP A 58 -0.33 -3.58 23.35
C ASP A 58 -0.32 -4.16 21.92
N TYR A 59 -1.47 -4.21 21.23
CA TYR A 59 -1.61 -4.72 19.87
C TYR A 59 -2.64 -3.91 19.07
N ILE A 60 -2.17 -2.81 18.48
CA ILE A 60 -2.97 -1.91 17.63
C ILE A 60 -2.50 -1.84 16.18
N ILE A 61 -1.30 -2.36 15.91
CA ILE A 61 -0.66 -2.37 14.60
C ILE A 61 -0.04 -3.75 14.40
N PRO A 62 -0.11 -4.33 13.19
CA PRO A 62 0.51 -5.63 12.92
C PRO A 62 2.03 -5.56 13.10
N THR A 63 2.62 -6.71 13.39
CA THR A 63 4.08 -6.84 13.43
C THR A 63 4.67 -6.80 12.01
N ILE A 64 5.93 -6.39 11.88
CA ILE A 64 6.66 -6.33 10.60
C ILE A 64 6.79 -7.69 9.90
N PHE A 65 6.61 -8.79 10.62
CA PHE A 65 6.66 -10.15 10.10
C PHE A 65 5.29 -10.66 9.61
N ASP A 66 4.24 -9.87 9.77
CA ASP A 66 2.91 -10.25 9.31
C ASP A 66 2.78 -10.10 7.79
N SER A 67 2.96 -11.22 7.09
CA SER A 67 2.86 -11.29 5.64
C SER A 67 1.45 -11.01 5.10
N SER A 68 0.41 -11.03 5.94
CA SER A 68 -0.97 -10.74 5.52
C SER A 68 -1.12 -9.29 5.05
N VAL A 69 -0.40 -8.35 5.70
CA VAL A 69 -0.37 -6.92 5.34
C VAL A 69 0.15 -6.74 3.92
N THR A 70 1.23 -7.44 3.56
CA THR A 70 1.88 -7.37 2.24
C THR A 70 1.04 -8.01 1.14
N LYS A 71 0.21 -9.01 1.46
CA LYS A 71 -0.66 -9.70 0.50
C LYS A 71 -1.94 -8.91 0.21
N ASN A 72 -2.48 -8.22 1.21
CA ASN A 72 -3.79 -7.58 1.13
C ASN A 72 -3.79 -6.24 0.38
N VAL A 73 -2.63 -5.72 -0.04
CA VAL A 73 -2.57 -4.37 -0.58
C VAL A 73 -1.68 -4.25 -1.81
N ALA A 74 -2.33 -4.34 -2.96
CA ALA A 74 -1.92 -3.65 -4.17
C ALA A 74 -3.20 -3.07 -4.78
N ARG A 75 -3.56 -1.84 -4.38
CA ARG A 75 -4.75 -1.13 -4.89
C ARG A 75 -4.36 -0.14 -5.97
N SER A 76 -3.99 -0.68 -7.14
CA SER A 76 -3.85 0.13 -8.37
C SER A 76 -5.11 0.95 -8.66
N ASP A 77 -6.26 0.51 -8.17
CA ASP A 77 -7.56 1.18 -8.33
C ASP A 77 -7.54 2.64 -7.84
N THR A 78 -6.80 2.94 -6.76
CA THR A 78 -6.69 4.31 -6.26
C THR A 78 -5.82 5.20 -7.14
N ALA A 79 -4.75 4.65 -7.70
CA ALA A 79 -3.93 5.34 -8.69
C ALA A 79 -4.69 5.56 -10.01
N ILE A 80 -5.54 4.61 -10.40
CA ILE A 80 -6.42 4.71 -11.58
C ILE A 80 -7.50 5.76 -11.34
N ALA A 81 -8.21 5.71 -10.20
CA ALA A 81 -9.29 6.64 -9.87
C ALA A 81 -8.81 8.09 -9.74
N SER A 82 -7.58 8.30 -9.27
CA SER A 82 -6.94 9.62 -9.18
C SER A 82 -6.27 10.09 -10.48
N GLY A 83 -6.26 9.26 -11.53
CA GLY A 83 -5.73 9.62 -12.85
C GLY A 83 -4.20 9.71 -12.94
N VAL A 84 -3.48 9.12 -11.98
CA VAL A 84 -2.00 9.08 -12.00
C VAL A 84 -1.45 7.84 -12.70
N ASP A 85 -2.31 6.88 -13.06
CA ASP A 85 -1.98 5.69 -13.86
C ASP A 85 -1.50 6.09 -15.27
N ARG A 86 -0.41 5.46 -15.73
CA ARG A 86 0.15 5.65 -17.08
C ARG A 86 0.10 4.40 -17.94
N ARG A 87 -0.54 3.33 -17.46
CA ARG A 87 -0.57 2.05 -18.17
C ARG A 87 -1.29 2.17 -19.51
N LYS A 88 -2.33 3.00 -19.59
CA LYS A 88 -3.12 3.23 -20.81
C LYS A 88 -2.28 3.84 -21.95
N ILE A 89 -1.40 4.79 -21.62
CA ILE A 89 -0.53 5.50 -22.57
C ILE A 89 0.43 4.53 -23.27
N ILE A 90 0.97 3.55 -22.54
CA ILE A 90 1.92 2.58 -23.08
C ILE A 90 1.22 1.55 -23.97
N VAL A 91 -0.01 1.16 -23.68
CA VAL A 91 -0.76 0.22 -24.53
C VAL A 91 -1.09 0.88 -25.87
N GLU A 92 -1.51 2.14 -25.87
CA GLU A 92 -1.78 2.91 -27.11
C GLU A 92 -0.48 3.09 -27.94
N MET A 93 0.64 3.46 -27.31
CA MET A 93 1.95 3.57 -28.00
C MET A 93 2.44 2.25 -28.63
N ASN A 94 2.12 1.10 -28.04
CA ASN A 94 2.51 -0.21 -28.60
C ASN A 94 1.58 -0.68 -29.73
N GLN A 95 0.34 -0.20 -29.77
CA GLN A 95 -0.60 -0.50 -30.85
C GLN A 95 -0.29 0.31 -32.11
N ASP A 96 0.12 1.57 -31.95
CA ASP A 96 0.51 2.43 -33.07
C ASP A 96 1.84 2.00 -33.72
N SER A 97 2.76 1.42 -32.95
CA SER A 97 4.06 0.92 -33.46
C SER A 97 4.03 -0.48 -34.07
N SER A 98 2.89 -1.18 -33.99
CA SER A 98 2.69 -2.50 -34.62
C SER A 98 1.94 -2.43 -35.96
N SER A 99 1.68 -1.21 -36.46
CA SER A 99 0.98 -0.93 -37.72
C SER A 99 1.89 -0.36 -38.83
N GLU A 100 3.21 -0.35 -38.60
CA GLU A 100 4.26 -0.04 -39.60
C GLU A 100 5.13 -1.26 -39.91
#